data_AF-A0AAD9LHK3-F1
#
_entry.id   AF-A0AAD9LHK3-F1
#
_cell.length_a   1.000
_cell.length_b   1.000
_cell.length_c   1.000
_cell.angle_alpha   90.00
_cell.angle_beta   90.00
_cell.angle_gamma   90.00
#
_symmetry.space_group_name_H-M   'P 1'
#
loop_
_entity.id
_entity.type
_entity.pdbx_description
1 polymer ?
#
loop_
_entity_poly.entity_id
_entity_poly.type
_entity_poly.pdbx_seq_one_letter_code
_entity_poly.pdbx_strand_id
1 'polypeptide(L)'
;MAPSFVSSLSAAVVISSAALLADAHQVVLLPAPTYTTDDKATKYAPLAFLEDQGFATQEDFTAWRQDNGYDSLRAFNDGASYTVSDGADFTCGFTNKDGDVQAIPDANAMR
;
A
#
# COMPACT_ATOMS: atom_id res chain seq x y z
N MET A 1 16.43 -34.41 55.33
CA MET A 1 16.79 -33.08 54.76
C MET A 1 18.14 -33.17 54.09
N ALA A 2 18.14 -33.20 52.76
CA ALA A 2 19.15 -32.67 51.84
C ALA A 2 18.60 -32.94 50.42
N PRO A 3 18.14 -31.93 49.67
CA PRO A 3 17.62 -32.12 48.33
C PRO A 3 18.76 -32.09 47.31
N SER A 4 18.85 -33.11 46.45
CA SER A 4 19.74 -33.10 45.30
C SER A 4 19.04 -32.37 44.17
N PHE A 5 19.46 -31.14 43.93
CA PHE A 5 18.94 -30.26 42.89
C PHE A 5 19.21 -30.86 41.50
N VAL A 6 18.13 -31.05 40.75
CA VAL A 6 18.13 -31.43 39.34
C VAL A 6 18.93 -30.38 38.56
N SER A 7 19.92 -30.83 37.81
CA SER A 7 20.80 -30.00 36.99
C SER A 7 20.00 -29.31 35.90
N SER A 8 19.80 -28.00 36.03
CA SER A 8 19.20 -27.14 35.01
C SER A 8 20.21 -26.87 33.90
N LEU A 9 20.09 -27.60 32.78
CA LEU A 9 20.80 -27.27 31.55
C LEU A 9 20.12 -26.08 30.88
N SER A 10 20.73 -24.91 30.99
CA SER A 10 20.33 -23.69 30.30
C SER A 10 20.52 -23.83 28.79
N ALA A 11 19.43 -23.91 28.02
CA ALA A 11 19.47 -23.74 26.57
C ALA A 11 19.30 -22.25 26.24
N ALA A 12 20.43 -21.54 26.10
CA ALA A 12 20.44 -20.20 25.50
C ALA A 12 20.35 -20.36 23.98
N VAL A 13 19.13 -20.34 23.43
CA VAL A 13 18.94 -20.17 21.99
C VAL A 13 19.04 -18.69 21.70
N VAL A 14 20.14 -18.32 21.03
CA VAL A 14 20.37 -16.98 20.48
C VAL A 14 19.26 -16.72 19.46
N ILE A 15 18.37 -15.78 19.76
CA ILE A 15 17.38 -15.30 18.79
C ILE A 15 18.17 -14.47 17.78
N SER A 16 18.68 -15.14 16.75
CA SER A 16 19.14 -14.46 15.55
C SER A 16 17.92 -13.87 14.86
N SER A 17 17.63 -12.61 15.18
CA SER A 17 16.73 -11.76 14.40
C SER A 17 17.37 -11.54 13.03
N ALA A 18 17.30 -12.57 12.17
CA ALA A 18 17.49 -12.39 10.74
C ALA A 18 16.45 -11.35 10.32
N ALA A 19 16.95 -10.23 9.83
CA ALA A 19 16.16 -9.08 9.44
C ALA A 19 14.91 -9.52 8.67
N LEU A 20 13.75 -9.15 9.20
CA LEU A 20 12.50 -9.14 8.47
C LEU A 20 12.62 -8.07 7.37
N LEU A 21 13.29 -8.41 6.28
CA LEU A 21 13.20 -7.68 5.01
C LEU A 21 12.46 -8.58 4.02
N ALA A 22 11.29 -9.05 4.45
CA ALA A 22 10.26 -9.46 3.53
C ALA A 22 9.19 -8.38 3.65
N ASP A 23 9.07 -7.50 2.64
CA ASP A 23 7.89 -6.69 2.42
C ASP A 23 6.71 -7.62 2.14
N ALA A 24 6.20 -8.23 3.21
CA ALA A 24 5.01 -9.06 3.19
C ALA A 24 3.79 -8.12 3.19
N HIS A 25 3.62 -7.37 2.12
CA HIS A 25 2.36 -6.68 1.86
C HIS A 25 1.34 -7.73 1.41
N GLN A 26 0.48 -8.17 2.32
CA GLN A 26 -0.68 -8.97 1.94
C GLN A 26 -1.66 -8.06 1.20
N VAL A 27 -1.73 -8.22 -0.12
CA VAL A 27 -2.68 -7.50 -0.97
C VAL A 27 -3.88 -8.40 -1.25
N VAL A 28 -5.03 -8.08 -0.66
CA VAL A 28 -6.31 -8.73 -0.96
C VAL A 28 -7.13 -7.78 -1.82
N LEU A 29 -7.21 -8.06 -3.12
CA LEU A 29 -8.06 -7.34 -4.06
C LEU A 29 -9.21 -8.27 -4.45
N LEU A 30 -10.33 -8.15 -3.75
CA LEU A 30 -11.57 -8.82 -4.12
C LEU A 30 -12.63 -7.77 -4.43
N PRO A 31 -13.06 -7.68 -5.70
CA PRO A 31 -12.52 -8.38 -6.86
C PRO A 31 -11.17 -7.85 -7.34
N ALA A 32 -10.41 -8.67 -8.06
CA ALA A 32 -9.20 -8.19 -8.72
C ALA A 32 -9.59 -7.18 -9.81
N PRO A 33 -8.96 -5.99 -9.85
CA PRO A 33 -9.15 -5.05 -10.95
C PRO A 33 -8.72 -5.68 -12.26
N THR A 34 -9.38 -5.27 -13.35
CA THR A 34 -8.83 -5.48 -14.68
C THR A 34 -7.72 -4.45 -14.89
N TYR A 35 -6.50 -4.89 -15.14
CA TYR A 35 -5.36 -4.00 -15.38
C TYR A 35 -5.14 -3.75 -16.87
N THR A 36 -4.54 -2.62 -17.21
CA THR A 36 -4.11 -2.27 -18.58
C THR A 36 -2.71 -2.79 -18.92
N THR A 37 -2.00 -3.33 -17.93
CA THR A 37 -0.66 -3.92 -18.05
C THR A 37 -0.66 -5.32 -17.45
N ASP A 38 0.21 -6.19 -17.94
CA ASP A 38 0.45 -7.50 -17.35
C ASP A 38 1.61 -7.51 -16.34
N ASP A 39 2.46 -6.47 -16.35
CA ASP A 39 3.64 -6.39 -15.49
C ASP A 39 3.26 -6.28 -14.00
N LYS A 40 3.78 -7.24 -13.22
CA LYS A 40 3.49 -7.35 -11.79
C LYS A 40 4.05 -6.16 -11.01
N ALA A 41 5.25 -5.70 -11.33
CA ALA A 41 5.87 -4.58 -10.60
C ALA A 41 5.05 -3.29 -10.77
N THR A 42 4.57 -3.05 -11.99
CA THR A 42 3.70 -1.91 -12.31
C THR A 42 2.33 -2.01 -11.62
N LYS A 43 1.72 -3.21 -11.58
CA LYS A 43 0.42 -3.45 -10.90
C LYS A 43 0.46 -3.15 -9.39
N TYR A 44 1.59 -3.43 -8.76
CA TYR A 44 1.76 -3.38 -7.30
C TYR A 44 2.80 -2.35 -6.86
N ALA A 45 3.15 -1.39 -7.72
CA ALA A 45 4.03 -0.31 -7.34
C ALA A 45 3.44 0.36 -6.08
N PRO A 46 4.18 0.41 -4.96
CA PRO A 46 3.66 0.96 -3.71
C PRO A 46 3.24 2.41 -3.92
N LEU A 47 2.24 2.85 -3.15
CA LEU A 47 1.66 4.20 -3.16
C LEU A 47 2.66 5.32 -2.75
N ALA A 48 3.97 5.05 -2.75
CA ALA A 48 5.05 5.96 -2.39
C ALA A 48 5.47 6.89 -3.55
N PHE A 49 4.63 7.02 -4.58
CA PHE A 49 5.00 7.71 -5.81
C PHE A 49 5.26 9.21 -5.62
N LEU A 50 4.64 9.83 -4.60
CA LEU A 50 4.84 11.25 -4.34
C LEU A 50 6.14 11.51 -3.56
N GLU A 51 6.47 10.68 -2.57
CA GLU A 51 7.70 10.85 -1.76
C GLU A 51 8.96 10.75 -2.60
N ASP A 52 9.00 9.77 -3.51
CA ASP A 52 10.11 9.59 -4.46
C ASP A 52 10.23 10.75 -5.47
N GLN A 53 9.18 11.55 -5.61
CA GLN A 53 9.15 12.78 -6.42
C GLN A 53 9.43 14.04 -5.59
N GLY A 54 9.92 13.88 -4.36
CA GLY A 54 10.25 14.99 -3.47
C GLY A 54 9.05 15.57 -2.72
N PHE A 55 7.90 14.90 -2.75
CA PHE A 55 6.75 15.31 -1.95
C PHE A 55 6.92 14.84 -0.51
N ALA A 56 7.11 15.77 0.42
CA ALA A 56 7.13 15.44 1.83
C ALA A 56 5.73 15.03 2.31
N THR A 57 5.57 13.82 2.85
CA THR A 57 4.34 13.40 3.51
C THR A 57 4.01 14.34 4.67
N GLN A 58 2.71 14.62 4.82
CA GLN A 58 2.19 15.54 5.81
C GLN A 58 1.26 14.78 6.74
N GLU A 59 1.42 15.01 8.04
CA GLU A 59 0.50 14.47 9.05
C GLU A 59 -0.92 15.00 8.82
N ASP A 60 -1.05 16.28 8.49
CA ASP A 60 -2.30 16.90 8.06
C ASP A 60 -2.20 17.41 6.61
N PHE A 61 -2.50 16.50 5.68
CA PHE A 61 -2.57 16.85 4.27
C PHE A 61 -3.66 17.88 3.96
N THR A 62 -4.73 17.96 4.76
CA THR A 62 -5.81 18.92 4.49
C THR A 62 -5.36 20.34 4.78
N ALA A 63 -4.74 20.57 5.93
CA ALA A 63 -4.14 21.86 6.28
C ALA A 63 -3.04 22.25 5.27
N TRP A 64 -2.08 21.34 5.02
CA TRP A 64 -1.00 21.59 4.06
C TRP A 64 -1.53 22.00 2.68
N ARG A 65 -2.55 21.30 2.17
CA ARG A 65 -3.13 21.56 0.86
C ARG A 65 -3.76 22.97 0.79
N GLN A 66 -4.47 23.37 1.84
CA GLN A 66 -5.06 24.71 1.95
C GLN A 66 -3.97 25.80 2.02
N ASP A 67 -2.94 25.59 2.83
CA ASP A 67 -1.80 26.51 2.97
C ASP A 67 -1.01 26.68 1.66
N ASN A 68 -1.05 25.67 0.79
CA ASN A 68 -0.43 25.69 -0.54
C ASN A 68 -1.40 26.13 -1.66
N GLY A 69 -2.57 26.66 -1.32
CA GLY A 69 -3.49 27.30 -2.28
C GLY A 69 -4.33 26.33 -3.10
N TYR A 70 -4.50 25.08 -2.66
CA TYR A 70 -5.33 24.09 -3.34
C TYR A 70 -6.67 23.93 -2.62
N ASP A 71 -7.77 24.32 -3.26
CA ASP A 71 -9.11 24.31 -2.64
C ASP A 71 -9.69 22.90 -2.44
N SER A 72 -9.31 21.93 -3.27
CA SER A 72 -9.71 20.52 -3.14
C SER A 72 -8.56 19.56 -3.44
N LEU A 73 -8.71 18.27 -3.08
CA LEU A 73 -7.80 17.22 -3.54
C LEU A 73 -7.71 17.21 -5.08
N ARG A 74 -8.82 17.52 -5.77
CA ARG A 74 -8.83 17.65 -7.23
C ARG A 74 -7.93 18.80 -7.70
N ALA A 75 -8.04 19.98 -7.06
CA ALA A 75 -7.19 21.13 -7.38
C ALA A 75 -5.70 20.82 -7.15
N PHE A 76 -5.39 20.06 -6.10
CA PHE A 76 -4.04 19.54 -5.89
C PHE A 76 -3.62 18.61 -7.03
N ASN A 77 -4.42 17.60 -7.38
CA ASN A 77 -4.06 16.66 -8.44
C ASN A 77 -3.91 17.35 -9.82
N ASP A 78 -4.64 18.44 -10.07
CA ASP A 78 -4.58 19.19 -11.32
C ASP A 78 -3.42 20.20 -11.38
N GLY A 79 -3.03 20.76 -10.22
CA GLY A 79 -2.06 21.84 -10.13
C GLY A 79 -0.69 21.44 -9.56
N ALA A 80 -0.59 20.29 -8.90
CA ALA A 80 0.66 19.83 -8.31
C ALA A 80 1.61 19.31 -9.39
N SER A 81 2.90 19.62 -9.23
CA SER A 81 3.96 19.06 -10.05
C SER A 81 4.32 17.67 -9.56
N TYR A 82 3.53 16.67 -9.96
CA TYR A 82 3.96 15.28 -9.96
C TYR A 82 3.77 14.68 -11.35
N THR A 83 4.60 13.72 -11.66
CA THR A 83 4.58 12.97 -12.92
C THR A 83 3.65 11.79 -12.73
N VAL A 84 2.62 11.71 -13.58
CA VAL A 84 1.84 10.49 -13.73
C VAL A 84 2.72 9.48 -14.45
N SER A 85 2.82 8.26 -13.92
CA SER A 85 3.61 7.19 -14.54
C SER A 85 3.20 6.96 -15.99
N ASP A 86 4.16 6.73 -16.86
CA ASP A 86 3.89 6.43 -18.27
C ASP A 86 2.92 5.25 -18.41
N GLY A 87 1.85 5.45 -19.18
CA GLY A 87 0.80 4.44 -19.40
C GLY A 87 -0.25 4.33 -18.28
N ALA A 88 -0.13 5.11 -17.20
CA ALA A 88 -1.20 5.24 -16.21
C ALA A 88 -2.22 6.29 -16.65
N ASP A 89 -3.50 5.98 -16.51
CA ASP A 89 -4.58 6.94 -16.65
C ASP A 89 -4.69 7.77 -15.36
N PHE A 90 -4.96 9.07 -15.48
CA PHE A 90 -5.09 9.92 -14.30
C PHE A 90 -6.26 9.52 -13.39
N THR A 91 -7.35 9.01 -13.97
CA THR A 91 -8.56 8.64 -13.25
C THR A 91 -8.47 7.23 -12.67
N CYS A 92 -7.89 6.30 -13.43
CA CYS A 92 -7.94 4.86 -13.14
C CYS A 92 -6.57 4.22 -12.92
N GLY A 93 -5.48 4.99 -12.97
CA GLY A 93 -4.13 4.46 -12.88
C GLY A 93 -3.86 3.39 -13.94
N PHE A 94 -3.34 2.24 -13.53
CA PHE A 94 -3.13 1.08 -14.40
C PHE A 94 -4.35 0.14 -14.49
N THR A 95 -5.54 0.59 -14.05
CA THR A 95 -6.77 -0.20 -14.18
C THR A 95 -7.55 0.21 -15.43
N ASN A 96 -8.19 -0.76 -16.07
CA ASN A 96 -9.03 -0.54 -17.23
C ASN A 96 -10.40 -0.03 -16.78
N LYS A 97 -10.72 1.23 -17.10
CA LYS A 97 -12.00 1.87 -16.79
C LYS A 97 -13.21 1.15 -17.42
N ASP A 98 -12.99 0.51 -18.57
CA ASP A 98 -14.00 -0.23 -19.33
C ASP A 98 -13.88 -1.75 -19.09
N GLY A 99 -13.09 -2.16 -18.10
CA GLY A 99 -12.93 -3.55 -17.70
C GLY A 99 -14.20 -4.12 -17.05
N ASP A 100 -14.23 -5.45 -16.92
CA ASP A 100 -15.38 -6.12 -16.34
C ASP A 100 -15.65 -5.62 -14.91
N VAL A 101 -16.84 -5.06 -14.72
CA VAL A 101 -17.33 -4.63 -13.41
C VAL A 101 -17.80 -5.84 -12.62
N GLN A 102 -17.69 -5.74 -11.31
CA GLN A 102 -18.12 -6.82 -10.45
C GLN A 102 -19.58 -6.69 -10.11
N ALA A 103 -20.29 -7.78 -10.39
CA ALA A 103 -21.72 -7.87 -10.16
C ALA A 103 -22.02 -7.57 -8.70
N ILE A 104 -23.01 -6.70 -8.48
CA ILE A 104 -23.57 -6.44 -7.17
C ILE A 104 -24.12 -7.78 -6.65
N PRO A 105 -23.71 -8.25 -5.46
CA PRO A 105 -24.22 -9.51 -4.91
C PRO A 105 -25.75 -9.50 -4.81
N ASP A 106 -26.38 -10.58 -5.24
CA ASP A 106 -27.82 -10.75 -5.09
C ASP A 106 -28.22 -10.93 -3.61
N ALA A 107 -29.47 -10.56 -3.29
CA ALA A 107 -30.13 -10.89 -2.03
C ALA A 107 -29.43 -10.42 -0.73
N ASN A 108 -28.80 -9.23 -0.74
CA ASN A 108 -28.10 -8.65 0.43
C ASN A 108 -26.97 -9.55 0.99
N ALA A 109 -26.42 -10.46 0.19
CA ALA A 109 -25.28 -11.23 0.61
C ALA A 109 -24.04 -10.31 0.70
N MET A 110 -23.48 -10.15 1.90
CA MET A 110 -22.12 -9.60 2.03
C MET A 110 -21.12 -10.64 1.52
N ARG A 111 -20.18 -10.20 0.68
CA ARG A 111 -19.06 -11.04 0.20
C ARG A 111 -18.01 -11.23 1.27
#